data_AF-A0A1F6TNK8-F1
#
_entry.id   AF-A0A1F6TNK8-F1
#
_cell.length_a   1.000
_cell.length_b   1.000
_cell.length_c   1.000
_cell.angle_alpha   90.00
_cell.angle_beta   90.00
_cell.angle_gamma   90.00
#
_symmetry.space_group_name_H-M   'P 1'
#
loop_
_entity.id
_entity.type
_entity.pdbx_description
1 polymer ?
#
loop_
_entity_poly.entity_id
_entity_poly.type
_entity_poly.pdbx_seq_one_letter_code
_entity_poly.pdbx_strand_id
1 'polypeptide(L)'
;MAFITMLRDPVARVASRYYFDRYVRKTGPAVQLPLRAYLEQRDHLPIDNGMVRCLSGVTDSVPLGGCTAEMLEAAKQASDRFLFVGLSERFDESYALLCKLLDFPVRYCPPTNINPKRPAIETISPEDIATIEQFNRLDRELYLHCCRRLDKQLSEVDVSAQLHELQRRRDSAWLRIFDTHSQYGRQRWRRFAKKLLRKKQYG
;
A
#
# COMPACT_ATOMS: atom_id res chain seq x y z
N MET A 1 -16.68 14.04 -4.02
CA MET A 1 -16.09 12.69 -4.20
C MET A 1 -15.31 12.34 -2.94
N ALA A 2 -15.43 11.11 -2.44
CA ALA A 2 -14.67 10.65 -1.28
C ALA A 2 -13.44 9.86 -1.76
N PHE A 3 -12.25 10.24 -1.28
CA PHE A 3 -11.00 9.55 -1.56
C PHE A 3 -10.57 8.74 -0.34
N ILE A 4 -10.08 7.53 -0.57
CA ILE A 4 -9.50 6.68 0.45
C ILE A 4 -8.15 6.15 -0.07
N THR A 5 -7.18 5.93 0.82
CA THR A 5 -5.89 5.34 0.46
C THR A 5 -5.28 4.54 1.60
N MET A 6 -4.23 3.78 1.28
CA MET A 6 -3.38 3.08 2.24
C MET A 6 -1.93 3.48 1.99
N LEU A 7 -1.24 3.88 3.05
CA LEU A 7 0.19 4.13 3.03
C LEU A 7 0.95 2.97 3.67
N ARG A 8 2.27 3.02 3.55
CA ARG A 8 3.18 2.01 4.06
C ARG A 8 4.46 2.69 4.49
N ASP A 9 5.13 2.14 5.51
CA ASP A 9 6.47 2.58 5.87
C ASP A 9 7.36 2.67 4.61
N PRO A 10 8.06 3.80 4.38
CA PRO A 10 8.79 4.02 3.13
C PRO A 10 9.86 2.94 2.86
N VAL A 11 10.55 2.46 3.90
CA VAL A 11 11.56 1.41 3.77
C VAL A 11 10.90 0.10 3.39
N ALA A 12 9.86 -0.29 4.12
CA ALA A 12 9.09 -1.50 3.84
C ALA A 12 8.45 -1.47 2.45
N ARG A 13 8.00 -0.30 1.98
CA ARG A 13 7.43 -0.05 0.64
C ARG A 13 8.47 -0.28 -0.45
N VAL A 14 9.64 0.35 -0.34
CA VAL A 14 10.72 0.26 -1.34
C VAL A 14 11.27 -1.17 -1.41
N ALA A 15 11.55 -1.80 -0.27
CA ALA A 15 11.97 -3.20 -0.23
C ALA A 15 10.91 -4.12 -0.85
N SER A 16 9.62 -3.90 -0.54
CA SER A 16 8.53 -4.68 -1.16
C SER A 16 8.53 -4.55 -2.67
N ARG A 17 8.74 -3.34 -3.19
CA ARG A 17 8.75 -3.07 -4.62
C ARG A 17 9.95 -3.72 -5.31
N TYR A 18 11.15 -3.56 -4.75
CA TYR A 18 12.37 -4.16 -5.27
C TYR A 18 12.25 -5.69 -5.39
N TYR A 19 11.86 -6.38 -4.31
CA TYR A 19 11.75 -7.84 -4.33
C TYR A 19 10.58 -8.35 -5.17
N PHE A 20 9.50 -7.57 -5.31
CA PHE A 20 8.42 -7.89 -6.24
C PHE A 20 8.89 -7.81 -7.70
N ASP A 21 9.59 -6.74 -8.08
CA ASP A 21 10.16 -6.59 -9.42
C ASP A 21 11.20 -7.69 -9.71
N ARG A 22 12.05 -8.02 -8.72
CA ARG A 22 13.10 -9.06 -8.83
C ARG A 22 12.55 -10.49 -8.94
N TYR A 23 11.67 -10.90 -8.04
CA TYR A 23 11.28 -12.32 -7.91
C TYR A 23 9.94 -12.69 -8.52
N VAL A 24 8.99 -11.73 -8.56
CA VAL A 24 7.62 -12.00 -9.00
C VAL A 24 7.41 -11.56 -10.44
N ARG A 25 7.63 -10.28 -10.74
CA ARG A 25 7.54 -9.80 -12.12
C ARG A 25 8.67 -10.36 -12.96
N LYS A 26 9.88 -10.48 -12.38
CA LYS A 26 11.10 -10.85 -13.11
C LYS A 26 11.31 -9.97 -14.34
N THR A 27 10.97 -8.68 -14.22
CA THR A 27 11.09 -7.71 -15.31
C THR A 27 11.84 -6.49 -14.83
N GLY A 28 12.68 -5.93 -15.70
CA GLY A 28 13.37 -4.68 -15.44
C GLY A 28 14.65 -4.85 -14.59
N PRO A 29 15.22 -3.73 -14.14
CA PRO A 29 16.57 -3.64 -13.57
C PRO A 29 16.72 -4.39 -12.25
N ALA A 30 15.65 -4.53 -11.45
CA ALA A 30 15.67 -5.19 -10.15
C ALA A 30 16.07 -6.67 -10.23
N VAL A 31 15.93 -7.29 -11.41
CA VAL A 31 16.35 -8.67 -11.67
C VAL A 31 17.86 -8.82 -11.60
N GLN A 32 18.60 -7.80 -12.03
CA GLN A 32 20.05 -7.87 -12.23
C GLN A 32 20.82 -7.01 -11.25
N LEU A 33 20.26 -5.87 -10.83
CA LEU A 33 20.95 -4.91 -9.97
C LEU A 33 20.84 -5.27 -8.49
N PRO A 34 21.87 -4.98 -7.67
CA PRO A 34 21.72 -4.91 -6.23
C PRO A 34 20.77 -3.76 -5.84
N LEU A 35 20.26 -3.79 -4.61
CA LEU A 35 19.26 -2.84 -4.11
C LEU A 35 19.71 -1.40 -4.28
N ARG A 36 20.93 -1.06 -3.86
CA ARG A 36 21.48 0.29 -4.00
C ARG A 36 21.50 0.81 -5.44
N ALA A 37 22.03 0.02 -6.38
CA ALA A 37 22.05 0.40 -7.79
C ALA A 37 20.63 0.49 -8.40
N TYR A 38 19.67 -0.26 -7.86
CA TYR A 38 18.26 -0.14 -8.23
C TYR A 38 17.64 1.19 -7.78
N LEU A 39 18.04 1.74 -6.62
CA LEU A 39 17.53 3.03 -6.13
C LEU A 39 18.05 4.23 -6.94
N GLU A 40 19.24 4.11 -7.51
CA GLU A 40 19.91 5.17 -8.28
C GLU A 40 19.46 5.23 -9.74
N GLN A 41 18.62 4.30 -10.18
CA GLN A 41 18.17 4.22 -11.56
C GLN A 41 17.29 5.41 -11.97
N ARG A 42 17.58 5.95 -13.16
CA ARG A 42 16.89 7.12 -13.74
C ARG A 42 16.01 6.79 -14.95
N ASP A 43 16.19 5.61 -15.55
CA ASP A 43 15.52 5.20 -16.80
C ASP A 43 14.08 4.70 -16.61
N HIS A 44 13.61 4.66 -15.36
CA HIS A 44 12.28 4.18 -14.99
C HIS A 44 11.60 5.13 -14.02
N LEU A 45 10.34 4.85 -13.70
CA LEU A 45 9.55 5.63 -12.76
C LEU A 45 10.37 5.83 -11.45
N PRO A 46 10.69 7.08 -11.07
CA PRO A 46 11.55 7.33 -9.92
C PRO A 46 10.98 6.69 -8.64
N ILE A 47 11.84 5.99 -7.90
CA ILE A 47 11.42 5.22 -6.72
C ILE A 47 11.40 6.05 -5.44
N ASP A 48 12.12 7.17 -5.44
CA ASP A 48 12.22 8.13 -4.35
C ASP A 48 10.88 8.82 -4.08
N ASN A 49 10.53 9.00 -2.81
CA ASN A 49 9.36 9.77 -2.37
C ASN A 49 8.06 9.39 -3.12
N GLY A 50 7.86 8.10 -3.36
CA GLY A 50 6.77 7.61 -4.20
C GLY A 50 5.37 7.95 -3.67
N MET A 51 5.18 8.06 -2.35
CA MET A 51 3.89 8.46 -1.77
C MET A 51 3.65 9.96 -1.95
N VAL A 52 4.67 10.80 -1.74
CA VAL A 52 4.61 12.25 -1.99
C VAL A 52 4.34 12.55 -3.46
N ARG A 53 5.05 11.88 -4.38
CA ARG A 53 4.79 12.01 -5.83
C ARG A 53 3.34 11.70 -6.17
N CYS A 54 2.79 10.63 -5.61
CA CYS A 54 1.42 10.20 -5.87
C CYS A 54 0.36 11.18 -5.31
N LEU A 55 0.58 11.69 -4.09
CA LEU A 55 -0.42 12.48 -3.37
C LEU A 55 -0.29 14.00 -3.55
N SER A 56 0.84 14.50 -4.02
CA SER A 56 1.06 15.93 -4.27
C SER A 56 0.21 16.48 -5.41
N GLY A 57 -0.31 15.62 -6.30
CA GLY A 57 -1.12 16.03 -7.45
C GLY A 57 -0.31 16.64 -8.60
N VAL A 58 1.02 16.62 -8.52
CA VAL A 58 1.90 17.08 -9.61
C VAL A 58 1.70 16.20 -10.85
N THR A 59 1.40 16.84 -11.98
CA THR A 59 1.21 16.18 -13.28
C THR A 59 2.48 16.13 -14.11
N ASP A 60 3.43 17.03 -13.84
CA ASP A 60 4.69 17.12 -14.55
C ASP A 60 5.62 15.96 -14.20
N SER A 61 6.49 15.61 -15.15
CA SER A 61 7.52 14.60 -14.91
C SER A 61 8.58 15.15 -13.97
N VAL A 62 8.57 14.69 -12.72
CA VAL A 62 9.57 15.06 -11.70
C VAL A 62 10.71 14.04 -11.73
N PRO A 63 11.97 14.44 -11.99
CA PRO A 63 13.10 13.52 -12.02
C PRO A 63 13.44 12.95 -10.63
N LEU A 64 14.28 11.91 -10.58
CA LEU A 64 14.84 11.36 -9.33
C LEU A 64 15.49 12.47 -8.49
N GLY A 65 15.13 12.57 -7.20
CA GLY A 65 15.63 13.62 -6.31
C GLY A 65 14.99 15.00 -6.53
N GLY A 66 14.07 15.13 -7.49
CA GLY A 66 13.37 16.38 -7.80
C GLY A 66 12.15 16.68 -6.92
N CYS A 67 11.82 15.81 -5.95
CA CYS A 67 10.70 16.08 -5.05
C CYS A 67 11.03 17.25 -4.10
N THR A 68 10.11 18.20 -4.00
CA THR A 68 10.31 19.44 -3.22
C THR A 68 9.50 19.44 -1.92
N ALA A 69 9.76 20.41 -1.05
CA ALA A 69 9.00 20.61 0.19
C ALA A 69 7.54 21.00 -0.11
N GLU A 70 7.30 21.74 -1.18
CA GLU A 70 5.96 22.14 -1.63
C GLU A 70 5.15 20.90 -2.03
N MET A 71 5.78 19.92 -2.68
CA MET A 71 5.13 18.64 -2.99
C MET A 71 4.75 17.87 -1.73
N LEU A 72 5.61 17.88 -0.69
CA LEU A 72 5.30 17.27 0.59
C LEU A 72 4.10 17.94 1.26
N GLU A 73 4.07 19.28 1.31
CA GLU A 73 2.96 20.01 1.91
C GLU A 73 1.65 19.79 1.14
N ALA A 74 1.70 19.78 -0.19
CA ALA A 74 0.55 19.41 -1.03
C ALA A 74 0.07 17.99 -0.73
N ALA A 75 0.98 17.03 -0.57
CA ALA A 75 0.63 15.66 -0.22
C ALA A 75 0.00 15.54 1.18
N LYS A 76 0.49 16.29 2.17
CA LYS A 76 -0.12 16.35 3.53
C LYS A 76 -1.52 16.93 3.46
N GLN A 77 -1.71 18.06 2.80
CA GLN A 77 -3.03 18.70 2.61
C GLN A 77 -4.01 17.78 1.87
N ALA A 78 -3.54 17.12 0.80
CA ALA A 78 -4.34 16.14 0.08
C ALA A 78 -4.74 14.99 1.01
N SER A 79 -3.78 14.45 1.77
CA SER A 79 -4.04 13.38 2.73
C SER A 79 -5.13 13.81 3.73
N ASP A 80 -5.04 14.98 4.34
CA ASP A 80 -5.99 15.47 5.34
C ASP A 80 -7.43 15.61 4.80
N ARG A 81 -7.57 15.87 3.50
CA ARG A 81 -8.87 15.96 2.81
C ARG A 81 -9.46 14.59 2.44
N PHE A 82 -8.67 13.52 2.43
CA PHE A 82 -9.19 12.19 2.14
C PHE A 82 -10.13 11.76 3.26
N LEU A 83 -11.17 11.01 2.91
CA LEU A 83 -12.06 10.42 3.91
C LEU A 83 -11.29 9.49 4.84
N PHE A 84 -10.31 8.75 4.29
CA PHE A 84 -9.55 7.76 5.04
C PHE A 84 -8.14 7.59 4.48
N VAL A 85 -7.17 7.50 5.38
CA VAL A 85 -5.78 7.13 5.09
C VAL A 85 -5.36 6.09 6.11
N GLY A 86 -5.27 4.83 5.69
CA GLY A 86 -4.83 3.74 6.57
C GLY A 86 -3.33 3.44 6.40
N LEU A 87 -2.79 2.63 7.31
CA LEU A 87 -1.38 2.20 7.30
C LEU A 87 -1.30 0.69 7.17
N SER A 88 -0.41 0.21 6.29
CA SER A 88 -0.24 -1.21 6.02
C SER A 88 0.27 -1.98 7.23
N GLU A 89 1.13 -1.36 8.04
CA GLU A 89 1.69 -1.90 9.28
C GLU A 89 0.64 -2.03 10.39
N ARG A 90 -0.42 -1.20 10.32
CA ARG A 90 -1.56 -1.19 11.26
C ARG A 90 -2.85 -1.55 10.51
N PHE A 91 -2.78 -2.60 9.70
CA PHE A 91 -3.85 -2.96 8.77
C PHE A 91 -5.17 -3.25 9.49
N ASP A 92 -5.15 -3.99 10.60
CA ASP A 92 -6.38 -4.37 11.33
C ASP A 92 -7.09 -3.14 11.90
N GLU A 93 -6.36 -2.23 12.54
CA GLU A 93 -6.91 -0.96 13.05
C GLU A 93 -7.41 -0.06 11.92
N SER A 94 -6.62 0.05 10.85
CA SER A 94 -6.98 0.81 9.65
C SER A 94 -8.26 0.28 9.01
N TYR A 95 -8.37 -1.04 8.87
CA TYR A 95 -9.54 -1.70 8.27
C TYR A 95 -10.77 -1.58 9.17
N ALA A 96 -10.61 -1.75 10.48
CA ALA A 96 -11.69 -1.56 11.44
C ALA A 96 -12.24 -0.13 11.42
N LEU A 97 -11.36 0.87 11.39
CA LEU A 97 -11.73 2.28 11.25
C LEU A 97 -12.45 2.55 9.93
N LEU A 98 -11.94 2.04 8.80
CA LEU A 98 -12.59 2.19 7.50
C LEU A 98 -14.01 1.58 7.50
N CYS A 99 -14.16 0.39 8.06
CA CYS A 99 -15.47 -0.26 8.21
C CYS A 99 -16.43 0.60 9.05
N LYS A 100 -15.94 1.16 10.16
CA LYS A 100 -16.74 2.04 11.03
C LYS A 100 -17.16 3.32 10.31
N LEU A 101 -16.24 3.99 9.60
CA LEU A 101 -16.50 5.26 8.91
C LEU A 101 -17.49 5.14 7.74
N LEU A 102 -17.48 3.98 7.07
CA LEU A 102 -18.32 3.73 5.89
C LEU A 102 -19.55 2.86 6.19
N ASP A 103 -19.76 2.48 7.46
CA ASP A 103 -20.77 1.51 7.88
C ASP A 103 -20.72 0.20 7.08
N PHE A 104 -19.49 -0.27 6.80
CA PHE A 104 -19.27 -1.51 6.09
C PHE A 104 -19.23 -2.69 7.05
N PRO A 105 -19.80 -3.85 6.66
CA PRO A 105 -19.66 -5.06 7.44
C PRO A 105 -18.19 -5.49 7.45
N VAL A 106 -17.69 -5.80 8.65
CA VAL A 106 -16.36 -6.38 8.82
C VAL A 106 -16.35 -7.76 8.17
N ARG A 107 -15.32 -8.03 7.37
CA ARG A 107 -15.09 -9.33 6.72
C ARG A 107 -13.64 -9.75 6.95
N TYR A 108 -13.40 -11.06 6.93
CA TYR A 108 -12.04 -11.57 6.94
C TYR A 108 -11.31 -11.18 5.65
N CYS A 109 -10.25 -10.39 5.78
CA CYS A 109 -9.31 -10.11 4.70
C CYS A 109 -8.04 -10.93 4.93
N PRO A 110 -7.80 -12.02 4.17
CA PRO A 110 -6.55 -12.75 4.29
C PRO A 110 -5.39 -11.84 3.84
N PRO A 111 -4.19 -11.99 4.43
CA PRO A 111 -3.04 -11.32 3.90
C PRO A 111 -2.78 -11.83 2.48
N THR A 112 -2.86 -10.92 1.51
CA THR A 112 -2.61 -11.21 0.09
C THR A 112 -1.33 -10.50 -0.34
N ASN A 113 -0.65 -11.02 -1.36
CA ASN A 113 0.63 -10.48 -1.87
C ASN A 113 1.80 -10.55 -0.88
N ILE A 114 1.80 -11.53 0.03
CA ILE A 114 3.02 -11.92 0.73
C ILE A 114 3.95 -12.57 -0.29
N ASN A 115 5.12 -11.97 -0.51
CA ASN A 115 6.18 -12.60 -1.31
C ASN A 115 6.99 -13.52 -0.39
N PRO A 116 6.83 -14.85 -0.45
CA PRO A 116 7.56 -15.77 0.45
C PRO A 116 9.07 -15.79 0.18
N LYS A 117 9.50 -15.31 -0.99
CA LYS A 117 10.92 -15.16 -1.35
C LYS A 117 11.49 -13.80 -0.95
N ARG A 118 10.69 -12.91 -0.36
CA ARG A 118 11.16 -11.64 0.15
C ARG A 118 12.00 -11.90 1.41
N PRO A 119 13.28 -11.50 1.43
CA PRO A 119 14.08 -11.51 2.64
C PRO A 119 13.41 -10.66 3.72
N ALA A 120 13.55 -11.09 4.98
CA ALA A 120 13.05 -10.33 6.11
C ALA A 120 13.71 -8.93 6.13
N ILE A 121 13.02 -7.90 6.59
CA ILE A 121 13.58 -6.52 6.57
C ILE A 121 14.89 -6.46 7.35
N GLU A 122 14.98 -7.28 8.40
CA GLU A 122 16.14 -7.47 9.29
C GLU A 122 17.37 -8.02 8.56
N THR A 123 17.20 -8.56 7.35
CA THR A 123 18.29 -9.08 6.50
C THR A 123 18.82 -8.03 5.51
N ILE A 124 18.18 -6.87 5.40
CA ILE A 124 18.68 -5.74 4.62
C ILE A 124 19.76 -5.04 5.44
N SER A 125 20.89 -4.70 4.82
CA SER A 125 21.99 -4.07 5.55
C SER A 125 21.59 -2.68 6.10
N PRO A 126 22.15 -2.26 7.24
CA PRO A 126 21.92 -0.91 7.77
C PRO A 126 22.25 0.19 6.76
N GLU A 127 23.28 0.00 5.94
CA GLU A 127 23.68 0.95 4.90
C GLU A 127 22.62 1.07 3.79
N ASP A 128 22.01 -0.05 3.38
CA ASP A 128 20.94 -0.06 2.38
C ASP A 128 19.66 0.58 2.95
N ILE A 129 19.34 0.33 4.23
CA ILE A 129 18.23 0.99 4.93
C ILE A 129 18.44 2.50 4.96
N ALA A 130 19.61 2.96 5.40
CA ALA A 130 19.94 4.39 5.44
C ALA A 130 19.85 5.04 4.05
N THR A 131 20.29 4.33 3.01
CA THR A 131 20.17 4.79 1.62
C THR A 131 18.69 4.92 1.22
N ILE A 132 17.86 3.93 1.52
CA ILE A 132 16.41 4.01 1.23
C ILE A 132 15.79 5.20 1.96
N GLU A 133 16.10 5.39 3.25
CA GLU A 133 15.59 6.49 4.04
C GLU A 133 15.99 7.85 3.46
N GLN A 134 17.25 8.00 3.03
CA GLN A 134 17.74 9.24 2.42
C GLN A 134 16.95 9.58 1.15
N PHE A 135 16.75 8.61 0.26
CA PHE A 135 15.97 8.81 -0.96
C PHE A 135 14.49 9.07 -0.66
N ASN A 136 13.95 8.57 0.45
CA ASN A 136 12.54 8.66 0.80
C ASN A 136 12.27 9.57 2.00
N ARG A 137 13.11 10.58 2.22
CA ARG A 137 13.00 11.49 3.37
C ARG A 137 11.63 12.18 3.46
N LEU A 138 11.06 12.61 2.33
CA LEU A 138 9.76 13.29 2.32
C LEU A 138 8.62 12.29 2.52
N ASP A 139 8.75 11.09 1.94
CA ASP A 139 7.82 9.98 2.21
C ASP A 139 7.79 9.63 3.70
N ARG A 140 8.92 9.69 4.41
CA ARG A 140 8.99 9.47 5.86
C ARG A 140 8.23 10.55 6.62
N GLU A 141 8.40 11.82 6.27
CA GLU A 141 7.66 12.92 6.89
C GLU A 141 6.15 12.81 6.65
N LEU A 142 5.73 12.48 5.42
CA LEU A 142 4.34 12.24 5.08
C LEU A 142 3.77 11.04 5.84
N TYR A 143 4.53 9.95 5.94
CA TYR A 143 4.13 8.75 6.68
C TYR A 143 3.90 9.08 8.16
N LEU A 144 4.84 9.76 8.81
CA LEU A 144 4.69 10.19 10.21
C LEU A 144 3.50 11.13 10.42
N HIS A 145 3.22 12.02 9.46
CA HIS A 145 2.00 12.85 9.47
C HIS A 145 0.74 11.99 9.47
N CYS A 146 0.67 11.01 8.59
CA CYS A 146 -0.48 10.11 8.49
C CYS A 146 -0.59 9.17 9.70
N CYS A 147 0.51 8.77 10.34
CA CYS A 147 0.49 8.05 11.62
C CYS A 147 -0.22 8.85 12.70
N ARG A 148 0.20 10.10 12.93
CA ARG A 148 -0.43 10.97 13.94
C ARG A 148 -1.91 11.19 13.65
N ARG A 149 -2.27 11.31 12.37
CA ARG A 149 -3.67 11.41 11.97
C ARG A 149 -4.46 10.15 12.30
N LEU A 150 -3.93 8.95 11.99
CA LEU A 150 -4.58 7.69 12.32
C LEU A 150 -4.75 7.54 13.83
N ASP A 151 -3.70 7.85 14.61
CA ASP A 151 -3.76 7.84 16.08
C ASP A 151 -4.87 8.73 16.61
N LYS A 152 -4.97 9.97 16.08
CA LYS A 152 -6.04 10.90 16.46
C LYS A 152 -7.42 10.31 16.14
N GLN A 153 -7.62 9.77 14.94
CA GLN A 153 -8.91 9.19 14.56
C GLN A 153 -9.29 7.99 15.43
N LEU A 154 -8.33 7.14 15.78
CA LEU A 154 -8.56 5.99 16.66
C LEU A 154 -8.83 6.40 18.12
N SER A 155 -8.35 7.58 18.55
CA SER A 155 -8.71 8.12 19.86
C SER A 155 -10.11 8.73 19.91
N GLU A 156 -10.64 9.18 18.76
CA GLU A 156 -11.95 9.83 18.64
C GLU A 156 -13.07 8.84 18.26
N VAL A 157 -12.72 7.73 17.61
CA VAL A 157 -13.68 6.74 17.09
C VAL A 157 -13.43 5.37 17.71
N ASP A 158 -14.42 4.87 18.46
CA ASP A 158 -14.39 3.51 18.98
C ASP A 158 -14.60 2.47 17.87
N VAL A 159 -13.54 1.69 17.62
CA VAL A 159 -13.47 0.60 16.64
C VAL A 159 -13.40 -0.78 17.31
N SER A 160 -13.57 -0.87 18.63
CA SER A 160 -13.45 -2.12 19.40
C SER A 160 -14.38 -3.22 18.89
N ALA A 161 -15.63 -2.87 18.58
CA ALA A 161 -16.61 -3.80 18.02
C ALA A 161 -16.15 -4.36 16.67
N GLN A 162 -15.58 -3.53 15.80
CA GLN A 162 -15.06 -3.94 14.49
C GLN A 162 -13.84 -4.86 14.64
N LEU A 163 -12.94 -4.54 15.58
CA LEU A 163 -11.77 -5.37 15.88
C LEU A 163 -12.17 -6.73 16.45
N HIS A 164 -13.12 -6.77 17.39
CA HIS A 164 -13.67 -8.01 17.93
C HIS A 164 -14.32 -8.88 16.85
N GLU A 165 -15.12 -8.27 15.95
CA GLU A 165 -15.72 -8.99 14.83
C GLU A 165 -14.66 -9.52 13.85
N LEU A 166 -13.61 -8.75 13.58
CA LEU A 166 -12.51 -9.17 12.72
C LEU A 166 -11.78 -10.39 13.32
N GLN A 167 -11.52 -10.36 14.63
CA GLN A 167 -10.88 -11.47 15.34
C GLN A 167 -11.78 -12.71 15.35
N ARG A 168 -13.07 -12.56 15.67
CA ARG A 168 -14.06 -13.64 15.62
C ARG A 168 -14.09 -14.32 14.24
N ARG A 169 -14.04 -13.53 13.16
CA ARG A 169 -13.99 -14.05 11.78
C ARG A 169 -12.68 -14.74 11.44
N ARG A 170 -11.56 -14.27 11.97
CA ARG A 170 -10.23 -14.87 11.80
C ARG A 170 -10.14 -16.25 12.45
N ASP A 171 -10.79 -16.42 13.60
CA ASP A 171 -10.77 -17.66 14.38
C ASP A 171 -11.76 -18.71 13.85
N SER A 172 -12.85 -18.28 13.22
CA SER A 172 -13.83 -19.19 12.61
C SER A 172 -13.40 -19.62 11.20
N ALA A 173 -13.00 -20.88 11.05
CA ALA A 173 -12.67 -21.48 9.75
C ALA A 173 -13.82 -21.33 8.74
N TRP A 174 -15.07 -21.49 9.19
CA TRP A 174 -16.25 -21.35 8.34
C TRP A 174 -16.45 -19.91 7.83
N LEU A 175 -16.32 -18.90 8.71
CA LEU A 175 -16.43 -17.50 8.31
C LEU A 175 -15.30 -17.08 7.36
N ARG A 176 -14.06 -17.55 7.60
CA ARG A 176 -12.95 -17.32 6.66
C ARG A 176 -13.24 -17.86 5.26
N ILE A 177 -13.75 -19.09 5.17
CA ILE A 177 -14.11 -19.73 3.90
C ILE A 177 -15.22 -18.93 3.21
N PHE A 178 -16.28 -18.57 3.94
CA PHE A 178 -17.39 -17.79 3.39
C PHE A 178 -16.92 -16.43 2.84
N ASP A 179 -16.12 -15.70 3.61
CA ASP A 179 -15.61 -14.39 3.22
C ASP A 179 -14.66 -14.50 2.03
N THR A 180 -13.73 -15.46 2.01
CA THR A 180 -12.83 -15.69 0.88
C THR A 180 -13.58 -16.12 -0.38
N HIS A 181 -14.57 -17.02 -0.29
CA HIS A 181 -15.40 -17.39 -1.44
C HIS A 181 -16.17 -16.19 -2.00
N SER A 182 -16.66 -15.30 -1.14
CA SER A 182 -17.32 -14.06 -1.57
C SER A 182 -16.36 -13.08 -2.29
N GLN A 183 -15.06 -13.13 -1.97
CA GLN A 183 -14.02 -12.30 -2.59
C GLN A 183 -13.50 -12.92 -3.90
N TYR A 184 -13.17 -14.21 -3.90
CA TYR A 184 -12.63 -14.92 -5.07
C TYR A 184 -13.70 -15.29 -6.09
N GLY A 185 -14.92 -15.62 -5.67
CA GLY A 185 -16.04 -15.90 -6.58
C GLY A 185 -16.30 -14.73 -7.52
N ARG A 186 -16.26 -13.49 -6.99
CA ARG A 186 -16.38 -12.25 -7.79
C ARG A 186 -15.17 -11.99 -8.69
N GLN A 187 -13.93 -12.27 -8.24
CA GLN A 187 -12.76 -12.13 -9.11
C GLN A 187 -12.73 -13.16 -10.24
N ARG A 188 -13.13 -14.41 -9.97
CA ARG A 188 -13.24 -15.49 -10.97
C ARG A 188 -14.32 -15.15 -11.98
N TRP A 189 -15.49 -14.66 -11.53
CA TRP A 189 -16.55 -14.15 -12.40
C TRP A 189 -16.09 -12.95 -13.24
N ARG A 190 -15.39 -11.97 -12.66
CA ARG A 190 -14.85 -10.82 -13.41
C ARG A 190 -13.82 -11.24 -14.47
N ARG A 191 -12.90 -12.14 -14.13
CA ARG A 191 -11.93 -12.69 -15.10
C ARG A 191 -12.61 -13.51 -16.20
N PHE A 192 -13.60 -14.32 -15.83
CA PHE A 192 -14.41 -15.12 -16.74
C PHE A 192 -15.26 -14.23 -17.67
N ALA A 193 -15.96 -13.23 -17.14
CA ALA A 193 -16.72 -12.24 -17.89
C ALA A 193 -15.83 -11.41 -18.82
N LYS A 194 -14.63 -10.99 -18.38
CA LYS A 194 -13.67 -10.28 -19.24
C LYS A 194 -13.15 -11.16 -20.39
N LYS A 195 -13.06 -12.49 -20.19
CA LYS A 195 -12.69 -13.48 -21.21
C LYS A 195 -13.85 -13.79 -22.16
N LEU A 196 -15.09 -13.81 -21.66
CA LEU A 196 -16.32 -13.95 -22.45
C LEU A 196 -16.61 -12.71 -23.32
N LEU A 197 -16.44 -11.51 -22.76
CA LEU A 197 -16.68 -10.25 -23.45
C LEU A 197 -15.60 -9.95 -24.51
N ARG A 198 -14.34 -10.35 -24.29
CA ARG A 198 -13.29 -10.32 -25.34
C ARG A 198 -13.53 -11.32 -26.47
N LYS A 199 -14.33 -12.37 -26.26
CA LYS A 199 -14.69 -13.35 -27.31
C LYS A 199 -15.83 -12.86 -28.21
N LYS A 200 -16.52 -11.77 -27.90
CA LYS A 200 -17.64 -11.23 -28.69
C LYS A 200 -17.25 -10.17 -29.74
N GLN A 201 -15.97 -9.84 -29.89
CA GLN A 201 -15.49 -8.86 -30.90
C GLN A 201 -14.87 -9.47 -32.16
N TYR A 202 -14.97 -10.80 -32.34
CA TYR A 202 -14.69 -11.46 -33.60
C TYR A 202 -15.82 -12.42 -33.90
N GLY A 203 -16.78 -11.93 -34.67
CA GLY A 203 -17.96 -12.61 -35.18
C GLY A 203 -18.65 -11.66 -36.11
#